data_AF-A0A2G5SIA6-F1
#
_entry.id   AF-A0A2G5SIA6-F1
#
_cell.length_a   1.000
_cell.length_b   1.000
_cell.length_c   1.000
_cell.angle_alpha   90.00
_cell.angle_beta   90.00
_cell.angle_gamma   90.00
#
_symmetry.space_group_name_H-M   'P 1'
#
loop_
_entity.id
_entity.type
_entity.pdbx_description
1 polymer ?
#
loop_
_entity_poly.entity_id
_entity_poly.type
_entity_poly.pdbx_seq_one_letter_code
_entity_poly.pdbx_strand_id
1 'polypeptide(L)'
;MASKLDEACLKDPTFIYYEFRSGLPVFECYKNFCARMGPNSLDYLEFEFWWMRFSAGNFDLDYDKSQDPKYRTITDIPLHIFEKICEKLGDNYQIKYRFTLRHVCKSFRALADSWIPTCKKLSISSPPNGNISLIFDWESFQYQDEQLALDDLISILKHPKLKLERFHFRDIRRFLGELLLKLESLKIKIHIENVHWSQSNWECQKRFFPFYRAETVQMVYIEGTQEKTMKFINEICEIDQEERILFSRMEITLRYLYIKDATKIIKNFLKLSNLKYCHLKADLRTTVQLKINIERFGAKNQFDRPDVFHYPIANSNDYFEIEIQKGSIRIERKSVEA
;
A
#
# COMPACT_ATOMS: atom_id res chain seq x y z
N MET A 1 29.87 27.19 -25.94
CA MET A 1 30.76 27.77 -24.90
C MET A 1 30.44 29.24 -24.84
N ALA A 2 29.69 29.68 -23.82
CA ALA A 2 29.56 31.11 -23.54
C ALA A 2 30.93 31.63 -23.07
N SER A 3 31.31 32.83 -23.50
CA SER A 3 32.61 33.38 -23.14
C SER A 3 32.63 33.76 -21.65
N LYS A 4 33.79 33.74 -20.98
CA LYS A 4 33.93 34.23 -19.59
C LYS A 4 33.48 35.70 -19.42
N LEU A 5 33.41 36.46 -20.52
CA LEU A 5 32.84 37.82 -20.53
C LEU A 5 31.31 37.81 -20.43
N ASP A 6 30.62 36.84 -21.05
CA ASP A 6 29.16 36.72 -20.97
C ASP A 6 28.71 36.35 -19.54
N GLU A 7 29.44 35.47 -18.85
CA GLU A 7 29.14 35.09 -17.46
C GLU A 7 29.31 36.23 -16.45
N ALA A 8 30.24 37.16 -16.69
CA ALA A 8 30.47 38.31 -15.82
C ALA A 8 29.38 39.38 -15.97
N CYS A 9 28.94 39.67 -17.20
CA CYS A 9 27.85 40.61 -17.48
C CYS A 9 26.49 40.10 -16.98
N LEU A 10 26.26 38.79 -16.94
CA LEU A 10 24.99 38.20 -16.46
C LEU A 10 24.80 38.33 -14.94
N LYS A 11 25.88 38.57 -14.20
CA LYS A 11 25.86 38.78 -12.74
C LYS A 11 25.88 40.26 -12.34
N ASP A 12 25.83 41.18 -13.30
CA ASP A 12 25.77 42.61 -13.03
C ASP A 12 24.40 42.98 -12.40
N PRO A 13 24.37 43.48 -11.16
CA PRO A 13 23.14 43.84 -10.45
C PRO A 13 22.32 44.92 -11.17
N THR A 14 22.92 45.66 -12.11
CA THR A 14 22.25 46.69 -12.91
C THR A 14 21.06 46.13 -13.68
N PHE A 15 21.14 44.90 -14.20
CA PHE A 15 20.02 44.27 -14.91
C PHE A 15 18.85 43.94 -13.97
N ILE A 16 19.15 43.54 -12.73
CA ILE A 16 18.15 43.27 -11.69
C ILE A 16 17.48 44.58 -11.26
N TYR A 17 18.25 45.68 -11.20
CA TYR A 17 17.69 47.00 -10.90
C TYR A 17 16.68 47.47 -11.95
N TYR A 18 16.90 47.19 -13.24
CA TYR A 18 15.91 47.49 -14.27
C TYR A 18 14.60 46.72 -14.07
N GLU A 19 14.69 45.44 -13.70
CA GLU A 19 13.50 44.67 -13.33
C GLU A 19 12.86 45.25 -12.06
N PHE A 20 13.65 45.77 -11.11
CA PHE A 20 13.18 46.45 -9.90
C PHE A 20 12.28 47.64 -10.16
N ARG A 21 12.63 48.41 -11.16
CA ARG A 21 11.85 49.58 -11.55
C ARG A 21 10.50 49.23 -12.20
N SER A 22 10.24 47.98 -12.57
CA SER A 22 8.94 47.57 -13.10
C SER A 22 7.83 47.59 -12.04
N GLY A 23 8.17 47.52 -10.75
CA GLY A 23 7.21 47.52 -9.64
C GLY A 23 6.39 46.23 -9.50
N LEU A 24 6.73 45.17 -10.23
CA LEU A 24 6.08 43.87 -10.12
C LEU A 24 6.59 43.09 -8.89
N PRO A 25 5.84 42.06 -8.43
CA PRO A 25 6.33 41.15 -7.40
C PRO A 25 7.65 40.46 -7.80
N VAL A 26 8.54 40.24 -6.83
CA VAL A 26 9.92 39.71 -7.05
C VAL A 26 9.97 38.49 -7.98
N PHE A 27 9.05 37.53 -7.81
CA PHE A 27 9.05 36.31 -8.60
C PHE A 27 8.62 36.55 -10.06
N GLU A 28 7.74 37.52 -10.32
CA GLU A 28 7.38 37.91 -11.68
C GLU A 28 8.53 38.67 -12.36
N CYS A 29 9.23 39.54 -11.62
CA CYS A 29 10.46 40.17 -12.10
C CYS A 29 11.53 39.14 -12.48
N TYR A 30 11.72 38.12 -11.65
CA TYR A 30 12.66 37.03 -11.96
C TYR A 30 12.26 36.26 -13.22
N LYS A 31 10.97 35.94 -13.40
CA LYS A 31 10.50 35.28 -14.64
C LYS A 31 10.76 36.14 -15.88
N ASN A 32 10.49 37.44 -15.80
CA ASN A 32 10.74 38.39 -16.90
C ASN A 32 12.24 38.49 -17.22
N PHE A 33 13.08 38.54 -16.17
CA PHE A 33 14.52 38.49 -16.31
C PHE A 33 14.97 37.21 -17.02
N CYS A 34 14.54 36.03 -16.56
CA CYS A 34 14.87 34.75 -17.18
C CYS A 34 14.37 34.63 -18.62
N ALA A 35 13.18 35.18 -18.93
CA ALA A 35 12.65 35.20 -20.29
C ALA A 35 13.53 36.03 -21.24
N ARG A 36 14.18 37.08 -20.72
CA ARG A 36 15.02 38.01 -21.49
C ARG A 36 16.47 37.56 -21.59
N MET A 37 17.04 37.10 -20.49
CA MET A 37 18.46 36.76 -20.34
C MET A 37 18.75 35.25 -20.50
N GLY A 38 17.70 34.42 -20.52
CA GLY A 38 17.77 32.95 -20.58
C GLY A 38 17.56 32.30 -19.20
N PRO A 39 17.04 31.06 -19.13
CA PRO A 39 16.60 30.43 -17.87
C PRO A 39 17.73 30.06 -16.89
N ASN A 40 18.99 30.03 -17.35
CA ASN A 40 20.16 29.67 -16.54
C ASN A 40 21.13 30.85 -16.34
N SER A 41 20.66 32.08 -16.56
CA SER A 41 21.50 33.29 -16.51
C SER A 41 21.88 33.70 -15.09
N LEU A 42 20.91 33.67 -14.16
CA LEU A 42 21.11 33.97 -12.75
C LEU A 42 20.19 33.09 -11.92
N ASP A 43 20.66 32.60 -10.77
CA ASP A 43 19.79 31.87 -9.86
C ASP A 43 18.82 32.81 -9.12
N TYR A 44 17.67 32.27 -8.70
CA TYR A 44 16.64 33.05 -8.02
C TYR A 44 17.13 33.68 -6.70
N LEU A 45 18.04 33.03 -5.97
CA LEU A 45 18.51 33.54 -4.68
C LEU A 45 19.42 34.76 -4.85
N GLU A 46 20.27 34.75 -5.88
CA GLU A 46 21.09 35.89 -6.26
C GLU A 46 20.21 37.04 -6.77
N PHE A 47 19.19 36.73 -7.58
CA PHE A 47 18.22 37.72 -8.02
C PHE A 47 17.46 38.35 -6.84
N GLU A 48 16.92 37.52 -5.96
CA GLU A 48 16.13 37.93 -4.79
C GLU A 48 16.97 38.75 -3.81
N PHE A 49 18.25 38.42 -3.63
CA PHE A 49 19.16 39.21 -2.80
C PHE A 49 19.24 40.68 -3.26
N TRP A 50 19.60 40.90 -4.51
CA TRP A 50 19.71 42.25 -5.08
C TRP A 50 18.37 42.96 -5.10
N TRP A 51 17.30 42.23 -5.45
CA TRP A 51 15.95 42.75 -5.37
C TRP A 51 15.59 43.28 -3.98
N MET A 52 15.85 42.49 -2.93
CA MET A 52 15.53 42.85 -1.56
C MET A 52 16.40 44.02 -1.07
N ARG A 53 17.65 44.13 -1.53
CA ARG A 53 18.49 45.33 -1.28
C ARG A 53 17.86 46.59 -1.86
N PHE A 54 17.45 46.55 -3.13
CA PHE A 54 16.81 47.68 -3.80
C PHE A 54 15.47 48.04 -3.14
N SER A 55 14.68 47.03 -2.76
CA SER A 55 13.44 47.19 -2.01
C SER A 55 13.64 47.89 -0.65
N ALA A 56 14.77 47.62 0.02
CA ALA A 56 15.17 48.28 1.25
C ALA A 56 15.80 49.68 1.05
N GLY A 57 15.90 50.16 -0.20
CA GLY A 57 16.51 51.46 -0.55
C GLY A 57 18.03 51.46 -0.66
N ASN A 58 18.67 50.28 -0.66
CA ASN A 58 20.12 50.13 -0.78
C ASN A 58 20.50 49.88 -2.25
N PHE A 59 20.97 50.91 -2.94
CA PHE A 59 21.27 50.89 -4.39
C PHE A 59 22.77 50.79 -4.72
N ASP A 60 23.62 50.49 -3.74
CA ASP A 60 25.05 50.26 -3.98
C ASP A 60 25.26 48.96 -4.79
N LEU A 61 25.72 49.09 -6.04
CA LEU A 61 25.88 47.98 -6.98
C LEU A 61 27.19 47.22 -6.76
N ASP A 62 28.17 47.81 -6.07
CA ASP A 62 29.49 47.24 -5.82
C ASP A 62 29.54 46.49 -4.47
N TYR A 63 28.38 46.24 -3.87
CA TYR A 63 28.27 45.63 -2.56
C TYR A 63 28.86 44.22 -2.53
N ASP A 64 29.85 44.03 -1.65
CA ASP A 64 30.48 42.74 -1.42
C ASP A 64 29.59 41.83 -0.56
N LYS A 65 28.84 40.95 -1.23
CA LYS A 65 28.00 39.91 -0.61
C LYS A 65 28.75 38.97 0.33
N SER A 66 30.08 38.88 0.26
CA SER A 66 30.86 38.03 1.17
C SER A 66 30.84 38.53 2.63
N GLN A 67 30.44 39.78 2.85
CA GLN A 67 30.26 40.36 4.18
C GLN A 67 28.98 39.89 4.88
N ASP A 68 28.00 39.37 4.13
CA ASP A 68 26.75 38.88 4.70
C ASP A 68 26.90 37.45 5.25
N PRO A 69 26.14 37.10 6.31
CA PRO A 69 26.02 35.72 6.73
C PRO A 69 25.55 34.85 5.56
N LYS A 70 26.11 33.64 5.44
CA LYS A 70 25.67 32.70 4.41
C LYS A 70 24.15 32.53 4.48
N TYR A 71 23.53 32.60 3.30
CA TYR A 71 22.10 32.36 3.13
C TYR A 71 21.73 31.00 3.73
N ARG A 72 20.72 31.04 4.59
CA ARG A 72 20.10 29.83 5.12
C ARG A 72 19.05 29.35 4.14
N THR A 73 19.09 28.07 3.86
CA THR A 73 18.13 27.35 3.05
C THR A 73 17.11 26.65 3.96
N ILE A 74 16.04 26.14 3.36
CA ILE A 74 15.04 25.35 4.10
C ILE A 74 15.66 24.10 4.78
N THR A 75 16.77 23.58 4.26
CA THR A 75 17.49 22.46 4.86
C THR A 75 18.36 22.84 6.07
N ASP A 76 18.60 24.14 6.30
CA ASP A 76 19.31 24.63 7.48
C ASP A 76 18.37 24.85 8.68
N ILE A 77 17.05 24.70 8.48
CA ILE A 77 16.06 24.77 9.55
C ILE A 77 16.21 23.53 10.45
N PRO A 78 16.27 23.69 11.79
CA PRO A 78 16.28 22.55 12.70
C PRO A 78 15.08 21.62 12.43
N LEU A 79 15.31 20.31 12.40
CA LEU A 79 14.31 19.31 12.02
C LEU A 79 12.97 19.48 12.75
N HIS A 80 13.00 19.71 14.07
CA HIS A 80 11.81 19.89 14.89
C HIS A 80 10.98 21.15 14.53
N ILE A 81 11.58 22.18 13.92
CA ILE A 81 10.86 23.34 13.39
C ILE A 81 10.24 23.01 12.05
N PHE A 82 10.98 22.29 11.18
CA PHE A 82 10.43 21.83 9.91
C PHE A 82 9.24 20.89 10.11
N GLU A 83 9.32 19.97 11.07
CA GLU A 83 8.20 19.11 11.45
C GLU A 83 6.99 19.92 11.90
N LYS A 84 7.17 20.95 12.73
CA LYS A 84 6.08 21.88 13.11
C LYS A 84 5.47 22.61 11.92
N ILE A 85 6.26 22.95 10.89
CA ILE A 85 5.73 23.54 9.66
C ILE A 85 4.87 22.51 8.92
N CYS A 86 5.34 21.26 8.79
CA CYS A 86 4.59 20.20 8.14
C CYS A 86 3.29 19.85 8.89
N GLU A 87 3.29 19.87 10.22
CA GLU A 87 2.08 19.69 11.04
C GLU A 87 0.98 20.72 10.71
N LYS A 88 1.33 21.91 10.24
CA LYS A 88 0.36 22.92 9.79
C LYS A 88 -0.28 22.61 8.44
N LEU A 89 0.18 21.59 7.73
CA LEU A 89 -0.39 21.15 6.44
C LEU A 89 -1.58 20.18 6.62
N GLY A 90 -1.98 19.87 7.86
CA GLY A 90 -3.13 19.04 8.21
C GLY A 90 -2.75 17.62 8.63
N ASP A 91 -3.69 16.90 9.26
CA ASP A 91 -3.41 15.63 9.95
C ASP A 91 -2.86 14.51 9.03
N ASN A 92 -3.16 14.55 7.74
CA ASN A 92 -2.71 13.57 6.74
C ASN A 92 -1.47 14.02 5.96
N TYR A 93 -0.76 15.08 6.39
CA TYR A 93 0.35 15.65 5.63
C TYR A 93 1.43 14.62 5.27
N GLN A 94 1.70 13.67 6.18
CA GLN A 94 2.77 12.69 6.00
C GLN A 94 2.54 11.78 4.80
N ILE A 95 1.30 11.35 4.54
CA ILE A 95 0.97 10.53 3.38
C ILE A 95 0.82 11.40 2.13
N LYS A 96 0.10 12.52 2.25
CA LYS A 96 -0.24 13.42 1.14
C LYS A 96 1.00 14.03 0.47
N TYR A 97 1.97 14.47 1.27
CA TYR A 97 3.18 15.14 0.77
C TYR A 97 4.41 14.23 0.75
N ARG A 98 4.29 12.94 1.10
CA ARG A 98 5.43 12.03 1.22
C ARG A 98 6.29 12.03 -0.03
N PHE A 99 5.68 11.72 -1.17
CA PHE A 99 6.41 11.52 -2.42
C PHE A 99 6.87 12.84 -3.02
N THR A 100 6.06 13.91 -2.87
CA THR A 100 6.49 15.27 -3.21
C THR A 100 7.79 15.62 -2.51
N LEU A 101 7.87 15.47 -1.19
CA LEU A 101 9.07 15.78 -0.42
C LEU A 101 10.21 14.80 -0.75
N ARG A 102 9.89 13.52 -0.93
CA ARG A 102 10.85 12.48 -1.32
C ARG A 102 11.57 12.78 -2.64
N HIS A 103 10.97 13.58 -3.51
CA HIS A 103 11.52 13.95 -4.82
C HIS A 103 12.17 15.34 -4.85
N VAL A 104 12.16 16.10 -3.75
CA VAL A 104 12.83 17.42 -3.68
C VAL A 104 14.36 17.28 -3.60
N CYS A 105 14.87 16.62 -2.55
CA CYS A 105 16.31 16.44 -2.35
C CYS A 105 16.60 15.26 -1.41
N LYS A 106 17.88 14.91 -1.24
CA LYS A 106 18.31 13.78 -0.37
C LYS A 106 17.88 13.96 1.09
N SER A 107 17.94 15.17 1.63
CA SER A 107 17.54 15.47 3.00
C SER A 107 16.03 15.30 3.20
N PHE A 108 15.23 15.81 2.26
CA PHE A 108 13.78 15.67 2.30
C PHE A 108 13.34 14.23 2.07
N ARG A 109 14.06 13.49 1.23
CA ARG A 109 13.89 12.04 1.06
C ARG A 109 14.12 11.29 2.36
N ALA A 110 15.21 11.58 3.08
CA ALA A 110 15.48 10.95 4.37
C ALA A 110 14.38 11.26 5.40
N LEU A 111 13.91 12.50 5.44
CA LEU A 111 12.79 12.90 6.29
C LEU A 111 11.50 12.17 5.94
N ALA A 112 11.09 12.21 4.66
CA ALA A 112 9.87 11.55 4.21
C ALA A 112 9.91 10.04 4.47
N ASP A 113 11.06 9.38 4.22
CA ASP A 113 11.26 7.95 4.49
C ASP A 113 11.19 7.62 5.99
N SER A 114 11.54 8.56 6.88
CA SER A 114 11.50 8.38 8.34
C SER A 114 10.08 8.41 8.93
N TRP A 115 9.11 8.98 8.21
CA TRP A 115 7.72 9.04 8.67
C TRP A 115 7.09 7.66 8.72
N ILE A 116 6.43 7.36 9.83
CA ILE A 116 5.73 6.09 10.02
C ILE A 116 4.48 6.11 9.14
N PRO A 117 4.34 5.24 8.14
CA PRO A 117 3.13 5.18 7.34
C PRO A 117 1.95 4.74 8.21
N THR A 118 0.91 5.57 8.27
CA THR A 118 -0.32 5.29 9.03
C THR A 118 -1.42 4.67 8.16
N CYS A 119 -1.12 4.41 6.88
CA CYS A 119 -2.12 3.92 5.94
C CYS A 119 -2.54 2.48 6.25
N LYS A 120 -3.85 2.23 6.14
CA LYS A 120 -4.46 0.93 6.46
C LYS A 120 -4.77 0.13 5.21
N LYS A 121 -5.05 0.80 4.10
CA LYS A 121 -5.42 0.17 2.83
C LYS A 121 -4.42 0.57 1.76
N LEU A 122 -3.93 -0.42 1.05
CA LEU A 122 -3.10 -0.24 -0.12
C LEU A 122 -3.80 -0.85 -1.33
N SER A 123 -3.91 -0.11 -2.42
CA SER A 123 -4.33 -0.64 -3.71
C SER A 123 -3.35 -0.24 -4.80
N ILE A 124 -2.95 -1.21 -5.62
CA ILE A 124 -2.09 -0.98 -6.79
C ILE A 124 -2.89 -1.24 -8.05
N SER A 125 -2.82 -0.34 -9.01
CA SER A 125 -3.39 -0.54 -10.34
C SER A 125 -2.35 -0.25 -11.41
N SER A 126 -2.14 -1.16 -12.36
CA SER A 126 -1.20 -0.94 -13.48
C SER A 126 -1.82 -1.40 -14.81
N PRO A 127 -2.83 -0.70 -15.34
CA PRO A 127 -3.46 -1.04 -16.61
C PRO A 127 -2.42 -1.07 -17.76
N PRO A 128 -2.57 -1.94 -18.78
CA PRO A 128 -1.57 -2.13 -19.83
C PRO A 128 -1.14 -0.85 -20.56
N ASN A 129 -2.08 0.07 -20.80
CA ASN A 129 -1.86 1.31 -21.55
C ASN A 129 -2.13 2.55 -20.70
N GLY A 130 -1.97 2.47 -19.37
CA GLY A 130 -2.25 3.59 -18.48
C GLY A 130 -1.20 3.77 -17.40
N ASN A 131 -1.41 4.82 -16.60
CA ASN A 131 -0.54 5.16 -15.48
C ASN A 131 -0.64 4.09 -14.39
N ILE A 132 0.47 3.85 -13.70
CA ILE A 132 0.46 3.10 -12.44
C ILE A 132 -0.19 4.00 -11.40
N SER A 133 -1.18 3.47 -10.71
CA SER A 133 -1.86 4.13 -9.62
C SER A 133 -1.52 3.41 -8.32
N LEU A 134 -0.92 4.14 -7.39
CA LEU A 134 -0.75 3.71 -6.00
C LEU A 134 -1.76 4.46 -5.14
N ILE A 135 -2.62 3.72 -4.46
CA ILE A 135 -3.68 4.27 -3.62
C ILE A 135 -3.42 3.85 -2.19
N PHE A 136 -3.20 4.83 -1.31
CA PHE A 136 -3.00 4.65 0.12
C PHE A 136 -4.21 5.27 0.85
N ASP A 137 -5.10 4.43 1.36
CA ASP A 137 -6.43 4.81 1.85
C ASP A 137 -7.23 5.62 0.82
N TRP A 138 -7.21 6.95 0.93
CA TRP A 138 -7.91 7.90 0.06
C TRP A 138 -6.97 8.66 -0.86
N GLU A 139 -5.66 8.64 -0.59
CA GLU A 139 -4.65 9.35 -1.37
C GLU A 139 -4.25 8.52 -2.58
N SER A 140 -4.24 9.15 -3.76
CA SER A 140 -3.97 8.50 -5.04
C SER A 140 -2.80 9.17 -5.73
N PHE A 141 -1.81 8.37 -6.12
CA PHE A 141 -0.61 8.82 -6.79
C PHE A 141 -0.49 8.13 -8.15
N GLN A 142 -0.33 8.93 -9.20
CA GLN A 142 -0.25 8.46 -10.58
C GLN A 142 1.20 8.55 -11.09
N TYR A 143 1.67 7.49 -11.73
CA TYR A 143 3.02 7.38 -12.24
C TYR A 143 3.01 6.93 -13.69
N GLN A 144 3.78 7.63 -14.52
CA GLN A 144 4.16 7.17 -15.86
C GLN A 144 5.42 6.30 -15.82
N ASP A 145 6.33 6.60 -14.90
CA ASP A 145 7.57 5.87 -14.68
C ASP A 145 7.36 4.72 -13.66
N GLU A 146 7.60 3.49 -14.11
CA GLU A 146 7.45 2.29 -13.28
C GLU A 146 8.49 2.19 -12.17
N GLN A 147 9.73 2.63 -12.42
CA GLN A 147 10.79 2.60 -11.42
C GLN A 147 10.52 3.61 -10.31
N LEU A 148 9.98 4.79 -10.66
CA LEU A 148 9.58 5.78 -9.67
C LEU A 148 8.45 5.25 -8.78
N ALA A 149 7.41 4.65 -9.39
CA ALA A 149 6.31 4.02 -8.66
C ALA A 149 6.81 2.91 -7.73
N LEU A 150 7.73 2.07 -8.21
CA LEU A 150 8.33 0.99 -7.43
C LEU A 150 9.14 1.53 -6.25
N ASP A 151 9.98 2.54 -6.47
CA ASP A 151 10.82 3.13 -5.43
C ASP A 151 9.99 3.83 -4.33
N ASP A 152 8.91 4.52 -4.72
CA ASP A 152 7.96 5.15 -3.79
C ASP A 152 7.17 4.09 -3.01
N LEU A 153 6.64 3.06 -3.68
CA LEU A 153 5.92 1.97 -3.02
C LEU A 153 6.79 1.24 -1.99
N ILE A 154 8.02 0.90 -2.37
CA ILE A 154 8.96 0.17 -1.50
C ILE A 154 9.37 1.02 -0.31
N SER A 155 9.42 2.35 -0.44
CA SER A 155 9.68 3.26 0.68
C SER A 155 8.66 3.11 1.81
N ILE A 156 7.42 2.73 1.48
CA ILE A 156 6.34 2.45 2.43
C ILE A 156 6.41 1.00 2.92
N LEU A 157 6.44 0.03 1.99
CA LEU A 157 6.35 -1.39 2.31
C LEU A 157 7.51 -1.90 3.18
N LYS A 158 8.69 -1.28 3.09
CA LYS A 158 9.85 -1.62 3.92
C LYS A 158 9.69 -1.20 5.39
N HIS A 159 8.73 -0.34 5.72
CA HIS A 159 8.63 0.24 7.06
C HIS A 159 8.12 -0.80 8.08
N PRO A 160 8.88 -1.13 9.15
CA PRO A 160 8.57 -2.27 10.03
C PRO A 160 7.30 -2.10 10.87
N LYS A 161 6.85 -0.85 11.07
CA LYS A 161 5.62 -0.51 11.79
C LYS A 161 4.39 -0.37 10.89
N LEU A 162 4.53 -0.52 9.57
CA LEU A 162 3.38 -0.52 8.66
C LEU A 162 2.48 -1.71 9.02
N LYS A 163 1.18 -1.43 9.19
CA LYS A 163 0.15 -2.44 9.43
C LYS A 163 -0.99 -2.22 8.45
N LEU A 164 -1.08 -3.09 7.45
CA LEU A 164 -2.16 -3.01 6.47
C LEU A 164 -3.36 -3.82 6.96
N GLU A 165 -4.53 -3.21 6.95
CA GLU A 165 -5.79 -3.92 7.08
C GLU A 165 -6.13 -4.65 5.78
N ARG A 166 -5.85 -4.03 4.61
CA ARG A 166 -6.17 -4.59 3.28
C ARG A 166 -5.10 -4.24 2.24
N PHE A 167 -4.82 -5.20 1.36
CA PHE A 167 -3.93 -5.03 0.21
C PHE A 167 -4.60 -5.55 -1.06
N HIS A 168 -4.87 -4.66 -2.01
CA HIS A 168 -5.62 -4.93 -3.23
C HIS A 168 -4.79 -4.67 -4.50
N PHE A 169 -5.11 -5.39 -5.58
CA PHE A 169 -4.44 -5.30 -6.86
C PHE A 169 -5.45 -5.24 -8.00
N ARG A 170 -5.18 -4.41 -9.01
CA ARG A 170 -5.93 -4.34 -10.26
C ARG A 170 -4.96 -4.31 -11.44
N ASP A 171 -5.11 -5.25 -12.37
CA ASP A 171 -4.33 -5.29 -13.62
C ASP A 171 -2.80 -5.24 -13.46
N ILE A 172 -2.25 -5.67 -12.31
CA ILE A 172 -0.84 -5.41 -11.97
C ILE A 172 0.19 -6.22 -12.77
N ARG A 173 -0.20 -6.96 -13.80
CA ARG A 173 0.67 -7.92 -14.53
C ARG A 173 1.98 -7.30 -15.01
N ARG A 174 1.92 -6.06 -15.52
CA ARG A 174 3.10 -5.30 -15.98
C ARG A 174 4.08 -5.01 -14.83
N PHE A 175 3.55 -4.62 -13.67
CA PHE A 175 4.32 -4.17 -12.51
C PHE A 175 4.70 -5.31 -11.54
N LEU A 176 4.06 -6.47 -11.66
CA LEU A 176 4.16 -7.58 -10.71
C LEU A 176 5.56 -8.18 -10.63
N GLY A 177 6.23 -8.38 -11.76
CA GLY A 177 7.55 -9.04 -11.81
C GLY A 177 8.60 -8.27 -11.01
N GLU A 178 8.76 -6.98 -11.32
CA GLU A 178 9.74 -6.13 -10.64
C GLU A 178 9.41 -5.92 -9.16
N LEU A 179 8.13 -5.76 -8.83
CA LEU A 179 7.70 -5.64 -7.45
C LEU A 179 8.08 -6.88 -6.62
N LEU A 180 7.82 -8.09 -7.11
CA LEU A 180 8.16 -9.33 -6.40
C LEU A 180 9.68 -9.47 -6.23
N LEU A 181 10.47 -9.21 -7.27
CA LEU A 181 11.95 -9.23 -7.19
C LEU A 181 12.48 -8.23 -6.16
N LYS A 182 11.85 -7.05 -6.08
CA LYS A 182 12.26 -6.01 -5.12
C LYS A 182 11.89 -6.38 -3.69
N LEU A 183 10.71 -6.98 -3.48
CA LEU A 183 10.30 -7.48 -2.16
C LEU A 183 11.21 -8.62 -1.69
N GLU A 184 11.60 -9.52 -2.60
CA GLU A 184 12.50 -10.64 -2.32
C GLU A 184 13.92 -10.17 -1.99
N SER A 185 14.51 -9.33 -2.84
CA SER A 185 15.86 -8.81 -2.61
C SER A 185 15.99 -8.05 -1.28
N LEU A 186 14.93 -7.35 -0.87
CA LEU A 186 14.88 -6.61 0.40
C LEU A 186 14.35 -7.45 1.58
N LYS A 187 14.00 -8.72 1.36
CA LYS A 187 13.43 -9.63 2.36
C LYS A 187 12.24 -9.02 3.12
N ILE A 188 11.40 -8.27 2.40
CA ILE A 188 10.28 -7.54 2.99
C ILE A 188 9.20 -8.52 3.47
N LYS A 189 8.73 -8.31 4.70
CA LYS A 189 7.61 -9.03 5.31
C LYS A 189 6.52 -8.05 5.73
N ILE A 190 5.39 -8.12 5.05
CA ILE A 190 4.24 -7.22 5.15
C ILE A 190 3.28 -7.72 6.24
N HIS A 191 2.98 -6.86 7.21
CA HIS A 191 1.86 -7.08 8.13
C HIS A 191 0.56 -6.82 7.40
N ILE A 192 -0.29 -7.83 7.30
CA ILE A 192 -1.61 -7.77 6.67
C ILE A 192 -2.64 -8.46 7.56
N GLU A 193 -3.75 -7.79 7.86
CA GLU A 193 -4.81 -8.33 8.71
C GLU A 193 -5.87 -9.08 7.90
N ASN A 194 -6.33 -8.50 6.79
CA ASN A 194 -7.39 -9.09 5.96
C ASN A 194 -6.91 -9.29 4.53
N VAL A 195 -7.04 -10.53 4.06
CA VAL A 195 -6.71 -10.88 2.68
C VAL A 195 -8.00 -11.11 1.91
N HIS A 196 -8.20 -10.35 0.83
CA HIS A 196 -9.39 -10.46 -0.01
C HIS A 196 -9.05 -11.10 -1.35
N TRP A 197 -9.64 -12.25 -1.62
CA TRP A 197 -9.50 -13.00 -2.85
C TRP A 197 -10.77 -12.94 -3.67
N SER A 198 -10.58 -12.59 -4.93
CA SER A 198 -11.60 -12.61 -5.94
C SER A 198 -11.13 -13.41 -7.15
N GLN A 199 -12.10 -13.76 -8.00
CA GLN A 199 -11.83 -14.32 -9.31
C GLN A 199 -10.80 -13.53 -10.14
N SER A 200 -10.71 -12.21 -9.97
CA SER A 200 -9.83 -11.36 -10.78
C SER A 200 -8.43 -11.16 -10.20
N ASN A 201 -8.22 -11.42 -8.89
CA ASN A 201 -6.95 -11.10 -8.23
C ASN A 201 -6.18 -12.31 -7.67
N TRP A 202 -6.79 -13.51 -7.58
CA TRP A 202 -6.19 -14.70 -6.97
C TRP A 202 -4.77 -15.00 -7.46
N GLU A 203 -4.59 -15.11 -8.78
CA GLU A 203 -3.31 -15.48 -9.40
C GLU A 203 -2.18 -14.50 -9.06
N CYS A 204 -2.52 -13.25 -8.78
CA CYS A 204 -1.58 -12.25 -8.31
C CYS A 204 -1.37 -12.37 -6.80
N GLN A 205 -2.46 -12.40 -6.01
CA GLN A 205 -2.43 -12.48 -4.54
C GLN A 205 -1.61 -13.66 -4.02
N LYS A 206 -1.74 -14.83 -4.64
CA LYS A 206 -0.98 -16.02 -4.22
C LYS A 206 0.53 -15.82 -4.27
N ARG A 207 1.03 -15.01 -5.22
CA ARG A 207 2.46 -14.70 -5.33
C ARG A 207 2.95 -13.78 -4.22
N PHE A 208 2.05 -13.09 -3.51
CA PHE A 208 2.40 -12.26 -2.37
C PHE A 208 2.46 -13.02 -1.04
N PHE A 209 1.98 -14.27 -0.98
CA PHE A 209 1.96 -15.07 0.24
C PHE A 209 3.33 -15.21 0.93
N PRO A 210 4.44 -15.46 0.21
CA PRO A 210 5.75 -15.53 0.83
C PRO A 210 6.19 -14.22 1.48
N PHE A 211 5.57 -13.09 1.14
CA PHE A 211 5.89 -11.78 1.68
C PHE A 211 4.95 -11.35 2.80
N TYR A 212 3.88 -12.10 3.09
CA TYR A 212 2.99 -11.80 4.21
C TYR A 212 3.54 -12.36 5.51
N ARG A 213 3.32 -11.63 6.61
CA ARG A 213 3.45 -12.15 7.97
C ARG A 213 2.21 -12.95 8.29
N ALA A 214 2.28 -14.25 8.07
CA ALA A 214 1.11 -15.08 8.07
C ALA A 214 0.45 -15.19 9.47
N GLU A 215 1.21 -14.95 10.55
CA GLU A 215 0.71 -14.79 11.92
C GLU A 215 -0.15 -13.53 12.16
N THR A 216 -0.05 -12.52 11.28
CA THR A 216 -0.83 -11.27 11.40
C THR A 216 -2.18 -11.36 10.71
N VAL A 217 -2.39 -12.38 9.87
CA VAL A 217 -3.60 -12.53 9.08
C VAL A 217 -4.73 -12.99 9.99
N GLN A 218 -5.70 -12.10 10.20
CA GLN A 218 -6.86 -12.33 11.04
C GLN A 218 -7.98 -13.03 10.27
N MET A 219 -8.20 -12.65 9.01
CA MET A 219 -9.31 -13.16 8.22
C MET A 219 -8.98 -13.20 6.72
N VAL A 220 -9.44 -14.26 6.07
CA VAL A 220 -9.40 -14.41 4.62
C VAL A 220 -10.83 -14.33 4.09
N TYR A 221 -11.04 -13.50 3.07
CA TYR A 221 -12.34 -13.34 2.40
C TYR A 221 -12.23 -13.83 0.97
N ILE A 222 -13.17 -14.68 0.54
CA ILE A 222 -13.14 -15.34 -0.75
C ILE A 222 -14.47 -15.09 -1.45
N GLU A 223 -14.45 -14.43 -2.59
CA GLU A 223 -15.63 -14.12 -3.38
C GLU A 223 -15.45 -14.55 -4.83
N GLY A 224 -16.42 -15.26 -5.40
CA GLY A 224 -16.32 -15.67 -6.79
C GLY A 224 -17.39 -16.64 -7.25
N THR A 225 -17.15 -17.22 -8.44
CA THR A 225 -17.96 -18.33 -8.94
C THR A 225 -17.56 -19.63 -8.28
N GLN A 226 -18.51 -20.56 -8.17
CA GLN A 226 -18.29 -21.87 -7.57
C GLN A 226 -17.09 -22.61 -8.19
N GLU A 227 -16.99 -22.65 -9.52
CA GLU A 227 -15.89 -23.34 -10.22
C GLU A 227 -14.51 -22.82 -9.79
N LYS A 228 -14.36 -21.50 -9.75
CA LYS A 228 -13.07 -20.87 -9.40
C LYS A 228 -12.75 -20.98 -7.92
N THR A 229 -13.76 -20.82 -7.07
CA THR A 229 -13.59 -21.06 -5.62
C THR A 229 -13.22 -22.51 -5.33
N MET A 230 -13.75 -23.48 -6.09
CA MET A 230 -13.36 -24.89 -5.94
C MET A 230 -11.93 -25.16 -6.39
N LYS A 231 -11.48 -24.55 -7.49
CA LYS A 231 -10.07 -24.63 -7.91
C LYS A 231 -9.17 -24.08 -6.81
N PHE A 232 -9.51 -22.90 -6.33
CA PHE A 232 -8.83 -22.18 -5.28
C PHE A 232 -8.71 -22.97 -3.96
N ILE A 233 -9.80 -23.55 -3.45
CA ILE A 233 -9.80 -24.35 -2.23
C ILE A 233 -8.91 -25.58 -2.35
N ASN A 234 -8.87 -26.23 -3.53
CA ASN A 234 -7.96 -27.36 -3.74
C ASN A 234 -6.49 -26.89 -3.68
N GLU A 235 -6.15 -25.76 -4.33
CA GLU A 235 -4.81 -25.19 -4.30
C GLU A 235 -4.37 -24.84 -2.86
N ILE A 236 -5.22 -24.21 -2.03
CA ILE A 236 -4.84 -23.96 -0.61
C ILE A 236 -4.53 -25.27 0.11
N CYS A 237 -5.39 -26.27 -0.06
CA CYS A 237 -5.26 -27.52 0.67
C CYS A 237 -4.03 -28.32 0.25
N GLU A 238 -3.57 -28.14 -0.99
CA GLU A 238 -2.28 -28.66 -1.45
C GLU A 238 -1.12 -27.88 -0.81
N ILE A 239 -1.16 -26.55 -0.81
CA ILE A 239 -0.07 -25.73 -0.26
C ILE A 239 0.03 -25.85 1.28
N ASP A 240 -1.07 -26.00 2.01
CA ASP A 240 -1.03 -26.21 3.47
C ASP A 240 -0.23 -27.46 3.86
N GLN A 241 -0.26 -28.50 3.02
CA GLN A 241 0.49 -29.74 3.25
C GLN A 241 2.00 -29.56 3.07
N GLU A 242 2.43 -28.57 2.28
CA GLU A 242 3.84 -28.34 1.93
C GLU A 242 4.48 -27.20 2.72
N GLU A 243 3.75 -26.11 2.96
CA GLU A 243 4.32 -24.83 3.43
C GLU A 243 3.68 -24.29 4.72
N ARG A 244 2.76 -25.04 5.36
CA ARG A 244 2.03 -24.62 6.58
C ARG A 244 1.43 -23.21 6.48
N ILE A 245 0.56 -22.99 5.51
CA ILE A 245 -0.14 -21.71 5.40
C ILE A 245 -1.01 -21.47 6.66
N LEU A 246 -0.81 -20.33 7.32
CA LEU A 246 -1.37 -20.02 8.65
C LEU A 246 -2.83 -19.50 8.66
N PHE A 247 -3.56 -19.55 7.54
CA PHE A 247 -4.90 -18.96 7.48
C PHE A 247 -5.91 -19.76 8.30
N SER A 248 -6.04 -19.39 9.57
CA SER A 248 -6.90 -20.08 10.53
C SER A 248 -8.37 -19.67 10.45
N ARG A 249 -8.69 -18.54 9.81
CA ARG A 249 -10.06 -18.00 9.72
C ARG A 249 -10.40 -17.57 8.30
N MET A 250 -11.51 -18.08 7.78
CA MET A 250 -11.96 -17.81 6.40
C MET A 250 -13.45 -17.49 6.32
N GLU A 251 -13.82 -16.64 5.37
CA GLU A 251 -15.20 -16.43 4.93
C GLU A 251 -15.25 -16.55 3.41
N ILE A 252 -16.21 -17.35 2.93
CA ILE A 252 -16.38 -17.69 1.53
C ILE A 252 -17.79 -17.33 1.13
N THR A 253 -17.94 -16.46 0.14
CA THR A 253 -19.25 -16.02 -0.35
C THR A 253 -19.46 -16.49 -1.79
N LEU A 254 -20.52 -17.26 -1.98
CA LEU A 254 -20.96 -17.81 -3.27
C LEU A 254 -22.44 -17.52 -3.45
N ARG A 255 -22.91 -17.41 -4.70
CA ARG A 255 -24.35 -17.26 -4.97
C ARG A 255 -25.13 -18.53 -4.64
N TYR A 256 -24.64 -19.67 -5.11
CA TYR A 256 -25.20 -21.00 -4.87
C TYR A 256 -24.08 -22.02 -4.73
N LEU A 257 -24.37 -23.15 -4.11
CA LEU A 257 -23.40 -24.23 -3.94
C LEU A 257 -24.07 -25.60 -4.12
N TYR A 258 -23.53 -26.42 -5.02
CA TYR A 258 -24.01 -27.79 -5.20
C TYR A 258 -23.56 -28.66 -4.03
N ILE A 259 -24.42 -29.59 -3.60
CA ILE A 259 -24.17 -30.47 -2.45
C ILE A 259 -22.85 -31.24 -2.59
N LYS A 260 -22.53 -31.72 -3.80
CA LYS A 260 -21.26 -32.42 -4.08
C LYS A 260 -20.05 -31.54 -3.75
N ASP A 261 -20.11 -30.27 -4.11
CA ASP A 261 -19.02 -29.32 -3.90
C ASP A 261 -18.97 -28.86 -2.44
N ALA A 262 -20.13 -28.60 -1.80
CA ALA A 262 -20.19 -28.36 -0.35
C ALA A 262 -19.55 -29.52 0.44
N THR A 263 -19.89 -30.76 0.08
CA THR A 263 -19.32 -31.97 0.68
C THR A 263 -17.80 -32.00 0.52
N LYS A 264 -17.30 -31.66 -0.67
CA LYS A 264 -15.86 -31.62 -0.96
C LYS A 264 -15.14 -30.51 -0.19
N ILE A 265 -15.72 -29.31 -0.12
CA ILE A 265 -15.18 -28.17 0.64
C ILE A 265 -15.04 -28.54 2.12
N ILE A 266 -16.13 -29.04 2.74
CA ILE A 266 -16.11 -29.45 4.14
C ILE A 266 -15.02 -30.50 4.35
N LYS A 267 -14.99 -31.56 3.53
CA LYS A 267 -13.99 -32.63 3.64
C LYS A 267 -12.55 -32.11 3.54
N ASN A 268 -12.30 -31.09 2.73
CA ASN A 268 -10.99 -30.47 2.59
C ASN A 268 -10.63 -29.63 3.81
N PHE A 269 -11.56 -28.82 4.32
CA PHE A 269 -11.34 -27.96 5.48
C PHE A 269 -11.17 -28.72 6.79
N LEU A 270 -11.84 -29.87 6.96
CA LEU A 270 -11.62 -30.73 8.13
C LEU A 270 -10.21 -31.33 8.20
N LYS A 271 -9.43 -31.28 7.10
CA LYS A 271 -8.02 -31.70 7.07
C LYS A 271 -7.05 -30.59 7.44
N LEU A 272 -7.48 -29.33 7.44
CA LEU A 272 -6.62 -28.19 7.74
C LEU A 272 -6.30 -28.16 9.24
N SER A 273 -5.04 -28.41 9.57
CA SER A 273 -4.60 -28.55 10.96
C SER A 273 -4.72 -27.25 11.78
N ASN A 274 -4.61 -26.09 11.11
CA ASN A 274 -4.66 -24.76 11.71
C ASN A 274 -6.02 -24.08 11.62
N LEU A 275 -7.02 -24.71 11.01
CA LEU A 275 -8.34 -24.11 10.85
C LEU A 275 -9.01 -23.93 12.21
N LYS A 276 -9.36 -22.68 12.52
CA LYS A 276 -10.14 -22.29 13.69
C LYS A 276 -11.58 -21.97 13.30
N TYR A 277 -11.80 -21.33 12.16
CA TYR A 277 -13.11 -20.85 11.74
C TYR A 277 -13.24 -20.80 10.22
N CYS A 278 -14.35 -21.29 9.68
CA CYS A 278 -14.75 -21.07 8.30
C CYS A 278 -16.24 -20.78 8.23
N HIS A 279 -16.61 -19.73 7.50
CA HIS A 279 -18.01 -19.44 7.17
C HIS A 279 -18.22 -19.43 5.66
N LEU A 280 -18.99 -20.38 5.17
CA LEU A 280 -19.37 -20.50 3.77
C LEU A 280 -20.80 -20.01 3.58
N LYS A 281 -20.97 -18.82 3.02
CA LYS A 281 -22.26 -18.21 2.67
C LYS A 281 -22.62 -18.61 1.25
N ALA A 282 -23.68 -19.40 1.08
CA ALA A 282 -24.17 -19.85 -0.22
C ALA A 282 -25.60 -20.36 -0.12
N ASP A 283 -26.43 -20.14 -1.15
CA ASP A 283 -27.74 -20.79 -1.23
C ASP A 283 -27.58 -22.30 -1.47
N LEU A 284 -28.02 -23.09 -0.49
CA LEU A 284 -28.12 -24.54 -0.57
C LEU A 284 -29.57 -24.90 -0.89
N ARG A 285 -29.82 -25.34 -2.13
CA ARG A 285 -31.16 -25.79 -2.59
C ARG A 285 -31.81 -26.82 -1.64
N THR A 286 -30.99 -27.67 -1.03
CA THR A 286 -31.39 -28.62 0.01
C THR A 286 -30.19 -28.95 0.90
N THR A 287 -30.44 -29.16 2.19
CA THR A 287 -29.42 -29.51 3.18
C THR A 287 -29.47 -30.99 3.58
N VAL A 288 -30.57 -31.71 3.28
CA VAL A 288 -30.80 -33.10 3.70
C VAL A 288 -29.68 -34.03 3.25
N GLN A 289 -29.36 -34.02 1.95
CA GLN A 289 -28.31 -34.88 1.40
C GLN A 289 -26.92 -34.49 1.90
N LEU A 290 -26.70 -33.21 2.18
CA LEU A 290 -25.42 -32.74 2.73
C LEU A 290 -25.19 -33.28 4.14
N LYS A 291 -26.24 -33.26 4.99
CA LYS A 291 -26.22 -33.85 6.34
C LYS A 291 -25.86 -35.34 6.30
N ILE A 292 -26.53 -36.12 5.44
CA ILE A 292 -26.23 -37.55 5.24
C ILE A 292 -24.77 -37.74 4.78
N ASN A 293 -24.29 -36.89 3.87
CA ASN A 293 -22.93 -37.00 3.38
C ASN A 293 -21.90 -36.77 4.49
N ILE A 294 -22.13 -35.80 5.38
CA ILE A 294 -21.17 -35.51 6.46
C ILE A 294 -21.17 -36.55 7.57
N GLU A 295 -22.32 -37.16 7.86
CA GLU A 295 -22.40 -38.30 8.78
C GLU A 295 -21.60 -39.49 8.25
N ARG A 296 -21.69 -39.76 6.94
CA ARG A 296 -20.97 -40.88 6.29
C ARG A 296 -19.45 -40.80 6.41
N PHE A 297 -18.88 -39.62 6.61
CA PHE A 297 -17.43 -39.48 6.82
C PHE A 297 -17.04 -39.22 8.28
N GLY A 298 -17.97 -39.41 9.23
CA GLY A 298 -17.64 -39.49 10.66
C GLY A 298 -18.13 -38.33 11.53
N ALA A 299 -18.86 -37.37 10.97
CA ALA A 299 -19.50 -36.33 11.78
C ALA A 299 -20.71 -36.90 12.53
N LYS A 300 -20.88 -36.55 13.80
CA LYS A 300 -22.00 -37.01 14.64
C LYS A 300 -22.99 -35.87 14.88
N ASN A 301 -24.27 -36.14 14.65
CA ASN A 301 -25.34 -35.17 14.87
C ASN A 301 -25.69 -35.03 16.35
N GLN A 302 -26.08 -33.83 16.79
CA GLN A 302 -26.68 -33.58 18.09
C GLN A 302 -28.19 -33.81 18.04
N PHE A 303 -28.74 -34.60 18.97
CA PHE A 303 -30.17 -34.95 18.96
C PHE A 303 -31.08 -33.73 19.13
N ASP A 304 -30.64 -32.75 19.91
CA ASP A 304 -31.30 -31.47 20.22
C ASP A 304 -31.07 -30.38 19.17
N ARG A 305 -29.99 -30.48 18.39
CA ARG A 305 -29.64 -29.53 17.32
C ARG A 305 -29.36 -30.26 15.99
N PRO A 306 -30.39 -30.66 15.21
CA PRO A 306 -30.25 -31.49 14.02
C PRO A 306 -29.50 -30.83 12.84
N ASP A 307 -29.16 -29.55 12.98
CA ASP A 307 -28.36 -28.76 12.03
C ASP A 307 -26.88 -28.69 12.43
N VAL A 308 -26.50 -29.23 13.59
CA VAL A 308 -25.15 -29.15 14.17
C VAL A 308 -24.52 -30.53 14.26
N PHE A 309 -23.28 -30.63 13.79
CA PHE A 309 -22.53 -31.87 13.74
C PHE A 309 -21.15 -31.70 14.38
N HIS A 310 -20.70 -32.72 15.10
CA HIS A 310 -19.36 -32.77 15.67
C HIS A 310 -18.48 -33.73 14.89
N TYR A 311 -17.35 -33.23 14.39
CA TYR A 311 -16.34 -34.04 13.73
C TYR A 311 -15.07 -34.10 14.61
N PRO A 312 -14.66 -35.28 15.10
CA PRO A 312 -13.51 -35.39 15.99
C PRO A 312 -12.20 -35.08 15.24
N ILE A 313 -11.29 -34.36 15.89
CA ILE A 313 -9.95 -34.11 15.36
C ILE A 313 -9.02 -35.18 15.93
N ALA A 314 -8.34 -35.92 15.04
CA ALA A 314 -7.45 -36.99 15.46
C ALA A 314 -6.34 -36.46 16.38
N ASN A 315 -6.09 -37.17 17.48
CA ASN A 315 -5.05 -36.83 18.47
C ASN A 315 -5.25 -35.45 19.16
N SER A 316 -6.48 -34.96 19.24
CA SER A 316 -6.83 -33.75 19.99
C SER A 316 -8.12 -33.96 20.78
N ASN A 317 -8.26 -33.24 21.90
CA ASN A 317 -9.55 -33.08 22.59
C ASN A 317 -10.46 -32.08 21.87
N ASP A 318 -9.97 -31.46 20.78
CA ASP A 318 -10.74 -30.58 19.94
C ASP A 318 -11.61 -31.36 18.96
N TYR A 319 -12.71 -30.72 18.55
CA TYR A 319 -13.56 -31.17 17.47
C TYR A 319 -13.93 -29.98 16.58
N PHE A 320 -14.35 -30.27 15.35
CA PHE A 320 -15.01 -29.28 14.51
C PHE A 320 -16.52 -29.36 14.73
N GLU A 321 -17.11 -28.25 15.15
CA GLU A 321 -18.56 -28.03 15.08
C GLU A 321 -18.91 -27.54 13.68
N ILE A 322 -19.79 -28.28 13.00
CA ILE A 322 -20.27 -27.99 11.65
C ILE A 322 -21.75 -27.67 11.75
N GLU A 323 -22.12 -26.40 11.54
CA GLU A 323 -23.51 -25.95 11.49
C GLU A 323 -23.95 -25.76 10.05
N ILE A 324 -25.04 -26.42 9.64
CA ILE A 324 -25.58 -26.37 8.29
C ILE A 324 -26.95 -25.68 8.31
N GLN A 325 -27.03 -24.53 7.66
CA GLN A 325 -28.27 -23.79 7.44
C GLN A 325 -28.53 -23.66 5.93
N LYS A 326 -29.75 -23.31 5.54
CA LYS A 326 -30.12 -23.20 4.11
C LYS A 326 -29.25 -22.19 3.33
N GLY A 327 -28.77 -21.14 3.99
CA GLY A 327 -27.95 -20.09 3.36
C GLY A 327 -26.47 -20.11 3.75
N SER A 328 -26.04 -21.02 4.62
CA SER A 328 -24.67 -21.00 5.14
C SER A 328 -24.22 -22.30 5.77
N ILE A 329 -22.90 -22.53 5.75
CA ILE A 329 -22.22 -23.58 6.49
C ILE A 329 -21.15 -22.93 7.35
N ARG A 330 -21.16 -23.19 8.65
CA ARG A 330 -20.14 -22.73 9.60
C ARG A 330 -19.36 -23.93 10.09
N ILE A 331 -18.03 -23.83 10.08
CA ILE A 331 -17.11 -24.82 10.65
C ILE A 331 -16.28 -24.08 11.69
N GLU A 332 -16.32 -24.54 12.94
CA GLU A 332 -15.59 -23.91 14.03
C GLU A 332 -14.87 -24.98 14.85
N ARG A 333 -13.58 -24.78 15.10
CA ARG A 333 -12.85 -25.65 16.02
C ARG A 333 -13.23 -25.27 17.45
N LYS A 334 -13.70 -26.24 18.22
CA LYS A 334 -14.00 -26.12 19.64
C LYS A 334 -13.19 -27.14 20.44
N SER A 335 -12.85 -26.79 21.67
CA SER A 335 -12.31 -27.72 22.64
C SER A 335 -13.46 -28.24 23.50
N VAL A 336 -13.41 -29.51 23.90
CA VAL A 336 -14.26 -29.97 24.99
C VAL A 336 -13.78 -29.24 26.25
N GLU A 337 -14.63 -28.40 26.85
CA GLU A 337 -14.33 -27.79 28.15
C GLU A 337 -14.02 -28.91 29.15
N ALA A 338 -12.87 -28.79 29.83
CA ALA A 338 -12.40 -29.77 30.80
C ALA A 338 -13.22 -29.76 32.09
#